data_AF-A0A8J8T4N3-F1
#
_entry.id   AF-A0A8J8T4N3-F1
#
_cell.length_a   1.000
_cell.length_b   1.000
_cell.length_c   1.000
_cell.angle_alpha   90.00
_cell.angle_beta   90.00
_cell.angle_gamma   90.00
#
_symmetry.space_group_name_H-M   'P 1'
#
loop_
_entity.id
_entity.type
_entity.pdbx_description
1 polymer ?
#
loop_
_entity_poly.entity_id
_entity_poly.type
_entity_poly.pdbx_seq_one_letter_code
_entity_poly.pdbx_strand_id
1 'polypeptide(L)'
;MTFFLVTVDIFFLDIKISPCRKLMLSIIPKIAYSIALIIQASSDKDCKSGSWLWLVADCFIIASQAAWSIYQFCKQLFINYSRTQNQVDHSNEKEKNNLESQEPQVIEIFEEESSNISHHSHTDADVQPADVQSERQSNQPRDEPQSPSQIEQSSLSDRHQQESRLTDRHQQESSYLNHTNQSLNKDIALQRLELSLDYYTLTYIGLMKQYDVLEEQEGFTIKNYYVNCLYIFGFQVVLTYLVSQEIQKTIFNFTKPDYSLLVTRFICASTLHFTVVKDVKQSMEMLTYFANHQPEFNGSLIPFMISTMKLLSSLFTELVCLWLLCGQEKVIDCIINFFALGGIGQIDDLCATTIQNCSLKSVFSDKEKMPIIRNKTKYTLNDPNAHRGAKLIIFLHWILKVLYKSVYFYFMPFFIYAFAYYYILKDQ
;
A
#
# COMPACT_ATOMS: atom_id res chain seq x y z
N MET A 1 2.22 -6.27 21.99
CA MET A 1 2.22 -7.54 21.23
C MET A 1 1.27 -8.56 21.85
N THR A 2 1.36 -8.86 23.15
CA THR A 2 0.38 -9.74 23.84
C THR A 2 -1.05 -9.20 23.74
N PHE A 3 -1.25 -7.89 23.89
CA PHE A 3 -2.56 -7.27 23.67
C PHE A 3 -3.05 -7.47 22.24
N PHE A 4 -2.20 -7.25 21.22
CA PHE A 4 -2.53 -7.47 19.81
C PHE A 4 -2.87 -8.94 19.51
N LEU A 5 -2.10 -9.89 20.05
CA LEU A 5 -2.40 -11.32 19.92
C LEU A 5 -3.72 -11.67 20.61
N VAL A 6 -4.00 -11.09 21.78
CA VAL A 6 -5.28 -11.26 22.49
C VAL A 6 -6.44 -10.63 21.73
N THR A 7 -6.27 -9.45 21.11
CA THR A 7 -7.33 -8.81 20.31
C THR A 7 -7.61 -9.61 19.04
N VAL A 8 -6.56 -10.09 18.38
CA VAL A 8 -6.63 -10.99 17.22
C VAL A 8 -7.32 -12.29 17.63
N ASP A 9 -6.90 -12.93 18.73
CA ASP A 9 -7.49 -14.17 19.22
C ASP A 9 -8.98 -13.99 19.62
N ILE A 10 -9.33 -12.91 20.32
CA ILE A 10 -10.73 -12.59 20.68
C ILE A 10 -11.57 -12.35 19.42
N PHE A 11 -11.03 -11.62 18.44
CA PHE A 11 -11.70 -11.36 17.16
C PHE A 11 -11.93 -12.64 16.34
N PHE A 12 -11.03 -13.63 16.43
CA PHE A 12 -11.14 -14.90 15.72
C PHE A 12 -11.87 -16.01 16.50
N LEU A 13 -11.95 -15.92 17.83
CA LEU A 13 -12.66 -16.88 18.70
C LEU A 13 -14.18 -16.89 18.46
N ASP A 14 -14.76 -15.78 17.98
CA ASP A 14 -16.21 -15.66 17.76
C ASP A 14 -16.69 -16.15 16.38
N ILE A 15 -15.78 -16.49 15.46
CA ILE A 15 -16.12 -17.05 14.15
C ILE A 15 -16.50 -18.54 14.31
N LYS A 16 -17.75 -18.79 14.72
CA LYS A 16 -18.34 -20.14 14.71
C LYS A 16 -18.61 -20.58 13.27
N ILE A 17 -17.89 -21.63 12.88
CA ILE A 17 -18.11 -22.50 11.70
C ILE A 17 -17.66 -21.88 10.36
N SER A 18 -16.40 -22.14 9.99
CA SER A 18 -15.92 -22.03 8.62
C SER A 18 -14.70 -22.95 8.39
N PRO A 19 -14.50 -23.52 7.19
CA PRO A 19 -13.24 -24.15 6.78
C PRO A 19 -12.02 -23.22 6.95
N CYS A 20 -12.22 -21.89 6.94
CA CYS A 20 -11.19 -20.92 7.32
C CYS A 20 -10.77 -21.02 8.78
N ARG A 21 -11.64 -21.45 9.71
CA ARG A 21 -11.25 -21.73 11.09
C ARG A 21 -10.28 -22.90 11.15
N LYS A 22 -10.44 -23.95 10.33
CA LYS A 22 -9.45 -25.05 10.25
C LYS A 22 -8.13 -24.60 9.63
N LEU A 23 -8.17 -23.78 8.58
CA LEU A 23 -6.96 -23.22 7.95
C LEU A 23 -6.23 -22.26 8.90
N MET A 24 -6.96 -21.35 9.55
CA MET A 24 -6.43 -20.38 10.51
C MET A 24 -5.96 -21.05 11.79
N LEU A 25 -6.71 -22.01 12.36
CA LEU A 25 -6.24 -22.83 13.49
C LEU A 25 -5.04 -23.73 13.12
N SER A 26 -4.78 -23.98 11.84
CA SER A 26 -3.57 -24.68 11.37
C SER A 26 -2.38 -23.71 11.22
N ILE A 27 -2.64 -22.46 10.85
CA ILE A 27 -1.62 -21.44 10.58
C ILE A 27 -1.22 -20.67 11.86
N ILE A 28 -2.19 -20.28 12.68
CA ILE A 28 -1.98 -19.45 13.88
C ILE A 28 -1.05 -20.12 14.89
N PRO A 29 -1.19 -21.41 15.26
CA PRO A 29 -0.25 -22.06 16.17
C PRO A 29 1.16 -22.15 15.58
N LYS A 30 1.29 -22.28 14.25
CA LYS A 30 2.60 -22.31 13.58
C LYS A 30 3.25 -20.94 13.64
N ILE A 31 2.51 -19.87 13.32
CA ILE A 31 3.00 -18.49 13.42
C ILE A 31 3.34 -18.16 14.89
N ALA A 32 2.47 -18.50 15.84
CA ALA A 32 2.69 -18.27 17.26
C ALA A 32 3.90 -19.05 17.80
N TYR A 33 4.07 -20.31 17.39
CA TYR A 33 5.22 -21.14 17.73
C TYR A 33 6.51 -20.56 17.14
N SER A 34 6.50 -20.13 15.88
CA SER A 34 7.65 -19.48 15.25
C SER A 34 7.99 -18.16 15.92
N ILE A 35 7.00 -17.35 16.28
CA ILE A 35 7.21 -16.12 17.05
C ILE A 35 7.78 -16.45 18.44
N ALA A 36 7.28 -17.48 19.12
CA ALA A 36 7.80 -17.91 20.41
C ALA A 36 9.26 -18.39 20.30
N LEU A 37 9.61 -19.13 19.24
CA LEU A 37 10.99 -19.51 18.94
C LEU A 37 11.88 -18.30 18.64
N ILE A 38 11.39 -17.31 17.90
CA ILE A 38 12.11 -16.05 17.64
C ILE A 38 12.36 -15.31 18.97
N ILE A 39 11.36 -15.22 19.84
CA ILE A 39 11.48 -14.58 21.16
C ILE A 39 12.47 -15.36 22.04
N GLN A 40 12.37 -16.69 22.08
CA GLN A 40 13.24 -17.54 22.89
C GLN A 40 14.70 -17.49 22.39
N ALA A 41 14.91 -17.53 21.07
CA ALA A 41 16.22 -17.34 20.45
C ALA A 41 16.78 -15.92 20.70
N SER A 42 15.92 -14.91 20.76
CA SER A 42 16.34 -13.54 21.07
C SER A 42 16.80 -13.37 22.52
N SER A 43 16.24 -14.17 23.45
CA SER A 43 16.53 -14.14 24.89
C SER A 43 17.89 -14.76 25.23
N ASP A 44 18.36 -15.73 24.43
CA ASP A 44 19.52 -16.54 24.78
C ASP A 44 20.86 -15.86 24.41
N LYS A 45 21.48 -15.17 25.37
CA LYS A 45 22.59 -14.22 25.16
C LYS A 45 23.84 -14.79 24.47
N ASP A 46 23.99 -16.11 24.40
CA ASP A 46 25.22 -16.78 23.92
C ASP A 46 25.13 -17.44 22.52
N CYS A 47 24.07 -17.18 21.76
CA CYS A 47 23.90 -17.79 20.44
C CYS A 47 24.99 -17.35 19.42
N LYS A 48 25.89 -18.29 19.08
CA LYS A 48 26.95 -18.15 18.06
C LYS A 48 26.35 -17.90 16.66
N SER A 49 27.11 -17.25 15.77
CA SER A 49 26.64 -16.69 14.48
C SER A 49 25.96 -17.66 13.50
N GLY A 50 26.05 -18.98 13.71
CA GLY A 50 25.39 -19.99 12.90
C GLY A 50 23.86 -20.06 13.06
N SER A 51 23.29 -19.66 14.21
CA SER A 51 21.84 -19.78 14.45
C SER A 51 20.98 -18.80 13.62
N TRP A 52 21.55 -17.71 13.12
CA TRP A 52 20.82 -16.74 12.29
C TRP A 52 20.42 -17.32 10.94
N LEU A 53 21.23 -18.19 10.36
CA LEU A 53 20.94 -18.81 9.07
C LEU A 53 19.72 -19.73 9.16
N TRP A 54 19.57 -20.43 10.29
CA TRP A 54 18.41 -21.26 10.60
C TRP A 54 17.15 -20.43 10.81
N LEU A 55 17.27 -19.29 11.50
CA LEU A 55 16.13 -18.41 11.80
C LEU A 55 15.60 -17.69 10.54
N VAL A 56 16.51 -17.30 9.63
CA VAL A 56 16.15 -16.78 8.29
C VAL A 56 15.55 -17.88 7.42
N ALA A 57 16.10 -19.09 7.46
CA ALA A 57 15.54 -20.23 6.74
C ALA A 57 14.13 -20.57 7.24
N ASP A 58 13.89 -20.58 8.55
CA ASP A 58 12.58 -20.81 9.14
C ASP A 58 11.58 -19.72 8.75
N CYS A 59 11.99 -18.44 8.78
CA CYS A 59 11.15 -17.33 8.31
C CYS A 59 10.80 -17.47 6.81
N PHE A 60 11.77 -17.90 5.99
CA PHE A 60 11.54 -18.15 4.57
C PHE A 60 10.62 -19.35 4.33
N ILE A 61 10.76 -20.42 5.14
CA ILE A 61 9.87 -21.58 5.13
C ILE A 61 8.45 -21.17 5.52
N ILE A 62 8.28 -20.35 6.56
CA ILE A 62 6.96 -19.87 6.99
C ILE A 62 6.34 -18.97 5.91
N ALA A 63 7.12 -18.03 5.34
CA ALA A 63 6.65 -17.15 4.28
C ALA A 63 6.27 -17.93 3.01
N SER A 64 7.11 -18.89 2.60
CA SER A 64 6.83 -19.77 1.46
C SER A 64 5.64 -20.70 1.72
N GLN A 65 5.44 -21.16 2.96
CA GLN A 65 4.30 -21.98 3.33
C GLN A 65 3.01 -21.18 3.44
N ALA A 66 3.08 -19.92 3.88
CA ALA A 66 1.98 -18.98 3.82
C ALA A 66 1.62 -18.66 2.36
N ALA A 67 2.60 -18.34 1.52
CA ALA A 67 2.41 -18.12 0.09
C ALA A 67 1.86 -19.36 -0.63
N TRP A 68 2.34 -20.55 -0.30
CA TRP A 68 1.83 -21.83 -0.81
C TRP A 68 0.39 -22.08 -0.36
N SER A 69 0.06 -21.79 0.90
CA SER A 69 -1.31 -21.93 1.42
C SER A 69 -2.27 -20.96 0.73
N ILE A 70 -1.83 -19.72 0.48
CA ILE A 70 -2.57 -18.73 -0.31
C ILE A 70 -2.73 -19.22 -1.75
N TYR A 71 -1.67 -19.73 -2.37
CA TYR A 71 -1.72 -20.28 -3.73
C TYR A 71 -2.67 -21.47 -3.83
N GLN A 72 -2.62 -22.43 -2.91
CA GLN A 72 -3.53 -23.57 -2.88
C GLN A 72 -4.97 -23.12 -2.66
N PHE A 73 -5.19 -22.12 -1.82
CA PHE A 73 -6.50 -21.50 -1.65
C PHE A 73 -6.98 -20.87 -2.96
N CYS A 74 -6.18 -20.04 -3.62
CA CYS A 74 -6.49 -19.45 -4.93
C CYS A 74 -6.75 -20.51 -6.01
N LYS A 75 -5.96 -21.60 -6.03
CA LYS A 75 -6.14 -22.72 -6.96
C LYS A 75 -7.47 -23.45 -6.72
N GLN A 76 -7.84 -23.68 -5.46
CA GLN A 76 -9.14 -24.29 -5.12
C GLN A 76 -10.31 -23.38 -5.49
N LEU A 77 -10.18 -22.07 -5.24
CA LEU A 77 -11.15 -21.08 -5.71
C LEU A 77 -11.31 -21.13 -7.24
N PHE A 78 -10.21 -21.21 -7.99
CA PHE A 78 -10.25 -21.30 -9.45
C PHE A 78 -10.89 -22.61 -9.96
N ILE A 79 -10.59 -23.76 -9.35
CA ILE A 79 -11.20 -25.05 -9.71
C ILE A 79 -12.71 -25.02 -9.45
N ASN A 80 -13.12 -24.48 -8.30
CA ASN A 80 -14.54 -24.35 -7.96
C ASN A 80 -15.27 -23.37 -8.88
N TYR A 81 -14.61 -22.29 -9.29
CA TYR A 81 -15.10 -21.36 -10.30
C TYR A 81 -15.34 -22.07 -11.64
N SER A 82 -14.36 -22.81 -12.14
CA SER A 82 -14.49 -23.53 -13.41
C SER A 82 -15.61 -24.58 -13.38
N ARG A 83 -15.82 -25.26 -12.24
CA ARG A 83 -16.92 -26.22 -12.08
C ARG A 83 -18.30 -25.57 -12.08
N THR A 84 -18.44 -24.45 -11.36
CA THR A 84 -19.72 -23.72 -11.31
C THR A 84 -20.08 -23.14 -12.67
N GLN A 85 -19.10 -22.64 -13.42
CA GLN A 85 -19.32 -22.16 -14.78
C GLN A 85 -19.78 -23.28 -15.73
N ASN A 86 -19.14 -24.46 -15.70
CA ASN A 86 -19.58 -25.62 -16.49
C ASN A 86 -21.00 -26.10 -16.13
N GLN A 87 -21.44 -25.95 -14.87
CA GLN A 87 -22.80 -26.30 -14.45
C GLN A 87 -23.84 -25.31 -14.98
N VAL A 88 -23.52 -24.01 -15.00
CA VAL A 88 -24.40 -22.99 -15.57
C VAL A 88 -24.54 -23.19 -17.07
N ASP A 89 -23.44 -23.47 -17.77
CA ASP A 89 -23.47 -23.72 -19.22
C ASP A 89 -24.33 -24.95 -19.57
N HIS A 90 -24.20 -26.05 -18.82
CA HIS A 90 -25.06 -27.22 -18.99
C HIS A 90 -26.54 -26.98 -18.65
N SER A 91 -26.84 -26.07 -17.71
CA SER A 91 -28.22 -25.74 -17.35
C SER A 91 -28.88 -24.90 -18.45
N ASN A 92 -28.17 -23.92 -18.99
CA ASN A 92 -28.62 -23.10 -20.11
C ASN A 92 -28.82 -23.94 -21.39
N GLU A 93 -27.94 -24.91 -21.65
CA GLU A 93 -28.06 -25.81 -22.79
C GLU A 93 -29.30 -26.72 -22.68
N LYS A 94 -29.59 -27.24 -21.47
CA LYS A 94 -30.83 -28.00 -21.22
C LYS A 94 -32.09 -27.15 -21.42
N GLU A 95 -32.07 -25.90 -20.96
CA GLU A 95 -33.19 -24.98 -21.13
C GLU A 95 -33.41 -24.65 -22.61
N LYS A 96 -32.33 -24.39 -23.36
CA LYS A 96 -32.40 -24.19 -24.82
C LYS A 96 -32.96 -25.40 -25.56
N ASN A 97 -32.53 -26.61 -25.22
CA ASN A 97 -33.06 -27.85 -25.83
C ASN A 97 -34.54 -28.10 -25.48
N ASN A 98 -34.99 -27.69 -24.29
CA ASN A 98 -36.41 -27.75 -23.91
C ASN A 98 -37.26 -26.72 -24.66
N LEU A 99 -36.72 -25.53 -24.95
CA LEU A 99 -37.40 -24.51 -25.77
C LEU A 99 -37.45 -24.91 -27.25
N GLU A 100 -36.40 -25.51 -27.82
CA GLU A 100 -36.40 -25.98 -29.21
C GLU A 100 -37.29 -27.22 -29.44
N SER A 101 -37.59 -27.99 -28.38
CA SER A 101 -38.54 -29.12 -28.47
C SER A 101 -40.00 -28.70 -28.27
N GLN A 102 -40.27 -27.45 -27.87
CA GLN A 102 -41.59 -26.83 -27.96
C GLN A 102 -41.72 -26.10 -29.29
N GLU A 103 -41.88 -26.86 -30.37
CA GLU A 103 -42.24 -26.33 -31.68
C GLU A 103 -43.66 -25.70 -31.59
N PRO A 104 -43.83 -24.40 -31.92
CA PRO A 104 -45.10 -23.72 -31.70
C PRO A 104 -46.13 -24.13 -32.76
N GLN A 105 -47.18 -24.82 -32.32
CA GLN A 105 -48.45 -24.79 -33.04
C GLN A 105 -49.06 -23.39 -32.89
N VAL A 106 -48.98 -22.63 -33.99
CA VAL A 106 -49.97 -21.65 -34.50
C VAL A 106 -50.69 -20.80 -33.45
N ILE A 107 -50.48 -19.48 -33.49
CA ILE A 107 -51.56 -18.48 -33.63
C ILE A 107 -50.97 -17.27 -34.36
N GLU A 108 -51.45 -17.12 -35.59
CA GLU A 108 -51.38 -15.95 -36.44
C GLU A 108 -52.34 -14.88 -35.88
N ILE A 109 -52.21 -13.63 -36.35
CA ILE A 109 -53.12 -12.47 -36.18
C ILE A 109 -52.87 -11.55 -34.95
N PHE A 110 -52.17 -10.42 -35.14
CA PHE A 110 -52.75 -9.07 -35.36
C PHE A 110 -51.62 -8.02 -35.45
N GLU A 111 -51.53 -7.36 -36.62
CA GLU A 111 -50.82 -6.10 -36.89
C GLU A 111 -51.67 -4.88 -36.47
N GLU A 112 -51.07 -3.68 -36.55
CA GLU A 112 -51.61 -2.33 -36.26
C GLU A 112 -51.45 -1.88 -34.80
N GLU A 113 -50.92 -0.70 -34.45
CA GLU A 113 -50.68 0.53 -35.21
C GLU A 113 -49.77 1.48 -34.41
N SER A 114 -48.93 2.23 -35.15
CA SER A 114 -48.56 3.65 -34.89
C SER A 114 -47.69 4.01 -33.68
N SER A 115 -47.02 5.17 -33.60
CA SER A 115 -46.26 6.01 -34.53
C SER A 115 -45.70 7.17 -33.65
N ASN A 116 -44.62 7.80 -34.13
CA ASN A 116 -44.17 9.16 -33.78
C ASN A 116 -43.60 9.44 -32.37
N ILE A 117 -42.34 9.91 -32.35
CA ILE A 117 -41.99 11.28 -31.96
C ILE A 117 -40.59 11.60 -32.49
N SER A 118 -40.49 12.73 -33.17
CA SER A 118 -39.32 13.35 -33.79
C SER A 118 -39.02 14.72 -33.18
N HIS A 119 -37.76 15.16 -33.31
CA HIS A 119 -37.24 16.54 -33.30
C HIS A 119 -36.77 17.23 -32.00
N HIS A 120 -35.46 17.52 -31.93
CA HIS A 120 -34.81 18.85 -31.87
C HIS A 120 -33.29 18.65 -31.65
N SER A 121 -32.34 18.96 -32.55
CA SER A 121 -31.83 20.20 -33.19
C SER A 121 -30.85 21.06 -32.35
N HIS A 122 -29.71 21.38 -32.98
CA HIS A 122 -28.70 22.44 -32.71
C HIS A 122 -27.74 22.23 -31.52
N THR A 123 -26.42 22.51 -31.59
CA THR A 123 -25.74 23.70 -32.18
C THR A 123 -24.22 23.47 -32.40
N ASP A 124 -23.77 23.92 -33.57
CA ASP A 124 -22.52 24.56 -34.06
C ASP A 124 -21.20 24.73 -33.25
N ALA A 125 -20.13 24.80 -34.08
CA ALA A 125 -18.84 25.51 -33.98
C ALA A 125 -17.80 25.02 -32.94
N ASP A 126 -16.50 24.91 -33.22
CA ASP A 126 -15.67 25.88 -33.92
C ASP A 126 -14.39 25.28 -34.54
N VAL A 127 -13.93 25.98 -35.58
CA VAL A 127 -12.79 25.70 -36.45
C VAL A 127 -11.60 26.56 -36.00
N GLN A 128 -10.38 26.00 -35.96
CA GLN A 128 -9.13 26.78 -36.07
C GLN A 128 -8.07 26.01 -36.87
N PRO A 129 -7.53 26.60 -37.95
CA PRO A 129 -6.25 26.23 -38.53
C PRO A 129 -5.25 27.40 -38.49
N ALA A 130 -3.97 27.08 -38.34
CA ALA A 130 -2.81 27.92 -38.71
C ALA A 130 -1.58 26.98 -38.70
N ASP A 131 -0.92 26.73 -39.83
CA ASP A 131 0.16 27.55 -40.44
C ASP A 131 1.45 27.49 -39.58
N VAL A 132 2.71 27.38 -40.05
CA VAL A 132 3.34 27.58 -41.35
C VAL A 132 4.86 27.33 -41.18
N GLN A 133 5.55 26.84 -42.24
CA GLN A 133 7.01 26.96 -42.54
C GLN A 133 8.04 26.35 -41.56
N SER A 134 9.24 25.91 -41.93
CA SER A 134 10.13 26.32 -43.02
C SER A 134 11.13 25.21 -43.36
N GLU A 135 11.41 25.11 -44.66
CA GLU A 135 12.57 24.46 -45.27
C GLU A 135 13.89 24.81 -44.58
N ARG A 136 14.82 23.84 -44.50
CA ARG A 136 16.26 24.15 -44.51
C ARG A 136 16.95 23.29 -45.56
N GLN A 137 17.39 24.01 -46.58
CA GLN A 137 18.09 23.54 -47.76
C GLN A 137 19.47 23.00 -47.41
N SER A 138 19.82 22.01 -48.23
CA SER A 138 21.17 21.53 -48.50
C SER A 138 22.12 22.66 -48.85
N ASN A 139 23.34 22.62 -48.31
CA ASN A 139 24.49 23.25 -48.96
C ASN A 139 25.70 22.34 -48.73
N GLN A 140 26.02 21.59 -49.78
CA GLN A 140 27.14 20.67 -49.88
C GLN A 140 28.20 21.34 -50.76
N PRO A 141 29.40 21.67 -50.24
CA PRO A 141 30.48 22.18 -51.07
C PRO A 141 31.07 21.05 -51.93
N ARG A 142 31.34 21.40 -53.19
CA ARG A 142 31.92 20.56 -54.23
C ARG A 142 33.44 20.54 -54.07
N ASP A 143 34.02 19.35 -54.16
CA ASP A 143 35.45 19.09 -54.05
C ASP A 143 36.27 19.74 -55.19
N GLU A 144 37.38 20.37 -54.83
CA GLU A 144 38.50 20.65 -55.74
C GLU A 144 39.54 19.52 -55.63
N PRO A 145 40.09 19.01 -56.75
CA PRO A 145 41.08 17.94 -56.72
C PRO A 145 42.46 18.48 -56.29
N GLN A 146 42.92 18.07 -55.11
CA GLN A 146 44.29 18.33 -54.66
C GLN A 146 45.29 17.29 -55.22
N SER A 147 46.43 17.83 -55.61
CA SER A 147 47.60 17.17 -56.23
C SER A 147 48.22 16.07 -55.37
N PRO A 148 48.66 14.93 -55.96
CA PRO A 148 49.26 13.82 -55.25
C PRO A 148 50.75 14.07 -54.96
N SER A 149 51.06 14.81 -53.88
CA SER A 149 52.45 14.88 -53.36
C SER A 149 52.58 15.28 -51.88
N GLN A 150 51.60 14.95 -51.02
CA GLN A 150 51.66 15.20 -49.56
C GLN A 150 51.11 14.04 -48.70
N ILE A 151 51.27 12.79 -49.16
CA ILE A 151 50.63 11.62 -48.54
C ILE A 151 51.29 11.18 -47.21
N GLU A 152 52.50 11.64 -46.90
CA GLU A 152 53.20 11.17 -45.69
C GLU A 152 53.13 12.11 -44.47
N GLN A 153 52.73 13.38 -44.64
CA GLN A 153 52.60 14.33 -43.52
C GLN A 153 51.16 14.52 -43.00
N SER A 154 50.13 14.15 -43.77
CA SER A 154 48.72 14.26 -43.29
C SER A 154 48.35 13.17 -42.28
N SER A 155 48.90 11.95 -42.42
CA SER A 155 48.57 10.82 -41.55
C SER A 155 48.98 11.01 -40.08
N LEU A 156 50.01 11.83 -39.81
CA LEU A 156 50.44 12.15 -38.45
C LEU A 156 49.57 13.26 -37.82
N SER A 157 49.17 14.25 -38.63
CA SER A 157 48.29 15.34 -38.20
C SER A 157 46.88 14.83 -37.87
N ASP A 158 46.37 13.89 -38.68
CA ASP A 158 45.05 13.29 -38.46
C ASP A 158 45.00 12.45 -37.18
N ARG A 159 46.11 11.77 -36.83
CA ARG A 159 46.21 11.01 -35.56
C ARG A 159 46.19 11.93 -34.34
N HIS A 160 46.92 13.04 -34.36
CA HIS A 160 46.87 14.01 -33.26
C HIS A 160 45.51 14.69 -33.12
N GLN A 161 44.84 14.97 -34.24
CA GLN A 161 43.49 15.53 -34.20
C GLN A 161 42.48 14.50 -33.68
N GLN A 162 42.65 13.22 -33.98
CA GLN A 162 41.81 12.14 -33.48
C GLN A 162 42.01 11.88 -31.98
N GLU A 163 43.25 11.91 -31.48
CA GLU A 163 43.54 11.80 -30.04
C GLU A 163 42.97 12.98 -29.26
N SER A 164 43.12 14.22 -29.73
CA SER A 164 42.53 15.41 -29.09
C SER A 164 41.00 15.27 -28.97
N ARG A 165 40.33 14.81 -30.04
CA ARG A 165 38.87 14.60 -30.03
C ARG A 165 38.44 13.50 -29.07
N LEU A 166 39.26 12.47 -28.86
CA LEU A 166 39.00 11.42 -27.88
C LEU A 166 39.14 11.93 -26.44
N THR A 167 40.17 12.75 -26.17
CA THR A 167 40.35 13.38 -24.87
C THR A 167 39.20 14.34 -24.54
N ASP A 168 38.78 15.16 -25.50
CA ASP A 168 37.66 16.09 -25.33
C ASP A 168 36.34 15.35 -25.05
N ARG A 169 36.07 14.24 -25.75
CA ARG A 169 34.90 13.39 -25.47
C ARG A 169 34.95 12.81 -24.07
N HIS A 170 36.09 12.29 -23.63
CA HIS A 170 36.22 11.76 -22.27
C HIS A 170 36.05 12.83 -21.18
N GLN A 171 36.54 14.04 -21.43
CA GLN A 171 36.36 15.16 -20.50
C GLN A 171 34.90 15.62 -20.46
N GLN A 172 34.21 15.63 -21.60
CA GLN A 172 32.79 15.96 -21.70
C GLN A 172 31.90 14.91 -21.03
N GLU A 173 32.17 13.61 -21.23
CA GLU A 173 31.46 12.51 -20.55
C GLU A 173 31.67 12.54 -19.03
N SER A 174 32.90 12.81 -18.58
CA SER A 174 33.22 12.95 -17.15
C SER A 174 32.49 14.14 -16.52
N SER A 175 32.41 15.27 -17.23
CA SER A 175 31.65 16.45 -16.78
C SER A 175 30.14 16.18 -16.71
N TYR A 176 29.59 15.45 -17.68
CA TYR A 176 28.17 15.08 -17.71
C TYR A 176 27.81 14.10 -16.59
N LEU A 177 28.66 13.11 -16.34
CA LEU A 177 28.53 12.19 -15.21
C LEU A 177 28.59 12.93 -13.87
N ASN A 178 29.51 13.88 -13.72
CA ASN A 178 29.61 14.69 -12.50
C ASN A 178 28.37 15.57 -12.29
N HIS A 179 27.84 16.21 -13.33
CA HIS A 179 26.61 16.99 -13.24
C HIS A 179 25.39 16.13 -12.89
N THR A 180 25.28 14.96 -13.51
CA THR A 180 24.18 14.01 -13.26
C THR A 180 24.26 13.44 -11.84
N ASN A 181 25.47 13.10 -11.37
CA ASN A 181 25.67 12.66 -9.99
C ASN A 181 25.39 13.79 -8.98
N GLN A 182 25.67 15.04 -9.33
CA GLN A 182 25.41 16.18 -8.45
C GLN A 182 23.91 16.53 -8.39
N SER A 183 23.16 16.45 -9.49
CA SER A 183 21.70 16.63 -9.49
C SER A 183 21.01 15.47 -8.79
N LEU A 184 21.41 14.23 -9.07
CA LEU A 184 20.88 13.04 -8.40
C LEU A 184 21.17 13.07 -6.90
N ASN A 185 22.37 13.51 -6.49
CA ASN A 185 22.69 13.69 -5.07
C ASN A 185 21.88 14.82 -4.42
N LYS A 186 21.57 15.91 -5.13
CA LYS A 186 20.69 16.96 -4.61
C LYS A 186 19.26 16.45 -4.40
N ASP A 187 18.74 15.67 -5.34
CA ASP A 187 17.38 15.12 -5.26
C ASP A 187 17.28 13.97 -4.25
N ILE A 188 18.34 13.16 -4.09
CA ILE A 188 18.43 12.11 -3.07
C ILE A 188 18.65 12.71 -1.67
N ALA A 189 19.36 13.84 -1.56
CA ALA A 189 19.68 14.48 -0.27
C ALA A 189 18.52 15.25 0.36
N LEU A 190 17.43 15.49 -0.36
CA LEU A 190 16.28 16.26 0.15
C LEU A 190 14.96 15.52 0.00
N GLN A 191 14.95 14.19 0.20
CA GLN A 191 13.69 13.57 0.57
C GLN A 191 13.31 14.08 1.96
N ARG A 192 12.39 15.04 1.98
CA ARG A 192 11.92 15.68 3.19
C ARG A 192 10.76 14.87 3.76
N LEU A 193 10.76 14.65 5.07
CA LEU A 193 9.67 13.97 5.75
C LEU A 193 8.47 14.91 5.81
N GLU A 194 7.43 14.61 5.06
CA GLU A 194 6.17 15.38 5.07
C GLU A 194 5.19 14.67 6.00
N LEU A 195 5.24 15.08 7.27
CA LEU A 195 4.32 14.57 8.28
C LEU A 195 3.05 15.41 8.28
N SER A 196 1.89 14.76 8.23
CA SER A 196 0.62 15.41 8.53
C SER A 196 0.52 15.65 10.04
N LEU A 197 -0.27 16.64 10.44
CA LEU A 197 -0.52 16.90 11.85
C LEU A 197 -1.57 15.91 12.36
N ASP A 198 -1.11 14.88 13.05
CA ASP A 198 -1.95 13.93 13.78
C ASP A 198 -1.37 13.62 15.16
N TYR A 199 -2.14 12.94 16.01
CA TYR A 199 -1.76 12.71 17.40
C TYR A 199 -0.53 11.79 17.54
N TYR A 200 -0.43 10.76 16.68
CA TYR A 200 0.71 9.84 16.68
C TYR A 200 1.99 10.56 16.26
N THR A 201 1.90 11.40 15.24
CA THR A 201 2.99 12.18 14.71
C THR A 201 3.46 13.22 15.74
N LEU A 202 2.53 13.91 16.41
CA LEU A 202 2.85 14.82 17.51
C LEU A 202 3.65 14.13 18.62
N THR A 203 3.16 12.97 19.05
CA THR A 203 3.82 12.16 20.09
C THR A 203 5.17 11.64 19.62
N TYR A 204 5.28 11.24 18.36
CA TYR A 204 6.51 10.75 17.75
C TYR A 204 7.60 11.83 17.70
N ILE A 205 7.24 13.06 17.32
CA ILE A 205 8.16 14.20 17.32
C ILE A 205 8.58 14.54 18.75
N GLY A 206 7.64 14.55 19.69
CA GLY A 206 7.96 14.79 21.11
C GLY A 206 8.98 13.81 21.69
N LEU A 207 9.14 12.61 21.12
CA LEU A 207 10.12 11.60 21.56
C LEU A 207 11.55 11.82 21.03
N MET A 208 11.75 12.81 20.16
CA MET A 208 13.07 13.14 19.62
C MET A 208 13.85 14.04 20.57
N LYS A 209 15.13 13.70 20.80
CA LYS A 209 16.05 14.42 21.70
C LYS A 209 16.18 15.91 21.40
N GLN A 210 16.06 16.29 20.13
CA GLN A 210 16.14 17.69 19.72
C GLN A 210 15.03 18.56 20.33
N TYR A 211 13.95 17.94 20.82
CA TYR A 211 12.82 18.64 21.43
C TYR A 211 12.72 18.41 22.95
N ASP A 212 13.72 17.81 23.60
CA ASP A 212 13.75 17.61 25.06
C ASP A 212 13.66 18.95 25.82
N VAL A 213 14.24 20.02 25.26
CA VAL A 213 14.20 21.37 25.86
C VAL A 213 12.77 21.92 25.94
N LEU A 214 11.89 21.54 25.00
CA LEU A 214 10.49 21.95 25.01
C LEU A 214 9.69 21.18 26.08
N GLU A 215 10.07 19.93 26.37
CA GLU A 215 9.44 19.12 27.43
C GLU A 215 9.62 19.77 28.81
N GLU A 216 10.81 20.33 29.09
CA GLU A 216 11.12 20.96 30.37
C GLU A 216 10.32 22.24 30.64
N GLN A 217 9.97 23.00 29.59
CA GLN A 217 9.25 24.27 29.73
C GLN A 217 7.75 24.11 29.97
N GLU A 218 7.11 23.13 29.34
CA GLU A 218 5.65 23.02 29.38
C GLU A 218 5.14 22.15 30.55
N GLY A 219 6.02 21.47 31.30
CA GLY A 219 5.62 20.51 32.33
C GLY A 219 4.77 19.34 31.80
N PHE A 220 4.64 19.24 30.48
CA PHE A 220 3.87 18.23 29.78
C PHE A 220 4.73 16.99 29.61
N THR A 221 4.35 15.91 30.28
CA THR A 221 5.13 14.69 30.21
C THR A 221 4.83 13.98 28.89
N ILE A 222 5.85 13.63 28.10
CA ILE A 222 5.70 12.80 26.88
C ILE A 222 4.85 11.53 27.15
N LYS A 223 4.91 11.02 28.38
CA LYS A 223 4.09 9.91 28.87
C LYS A 223 2.59 10.14 28.66
N ASN A 224 2.08 11.36 28.85
CA ASN A 224 0.66 11.68 28.67
C ASN A 224 0.26 11.58 27.19
N TYR A 225 1.09 12.08 26.28
CA TYR A 225 0.85 11.93 24.84
C TYR A 225 0.85 10.46 24.41
N TYR A 226 1.81 9.67 24.89
CA TYR A 226 1.83 8.23 24.62
C TYR A 226 0.59 7.50 25.15
N VAL A 227 0.15 7.81 26.37
CA VAL A 227 -1.09 7.25 26.95
C VAL A 227 -2.31 7.65 26.11
N ASN A 228 -2.36 8.88 25.61
CA ASN A 228 -3.43 9.35 24.73
C ASN A 228 -3.40 8.64 23.35
N CYS A 229 -2.22 8.36 22.77
CA CYS A 229 -2.12 7.48 21.59
C CYS A 229 -2.72 6.09 21.86
N LEU A 230 -2.48 5.51 23.04
CA LEU A 230 -3.07 4.22 23.42
C LEU A 230 -4.60 4.31 23.54
N TYR A 231 -5.13 5.39 24.10
CA TYR A 231 -6.58 5.62 24.18
C TYR A 231 -7.20 5.78 22.80
N ILE A 232 -6.61 6.58 21.92
CA ILE A 232 -7.09 6.78 20.54
C ILE A 232 -7.08 5.46 19.77
N PHE A 233 -5.96 4.72 19.83
CA PHE A 233 -5.85 3.41 19.20
C PHE A 233 -6.90 2.43 19.76
N GLY A 234 -7.06 2.37 21.08
CA GLY A 234 -8.07 1.53 21.73
C GLY A 234 -9.49 1.90 21.31
N PHE A 235 -9.81 3.18 21.25
CA PHE A 235 -11.10 3.68 20.81
C PHE A 235 -11.38 3.33 19.34
N GLN A 236 -10.41 3.51 18.45
CA GLN A 236 -10.52 3.13 17.04
C GLN A 236 -10.76 1.62 16.87
N VAL A 237 -10.03 0.78 17.62
CA VAL A 237 -10.24 -0.68 17.62
C VAL A 237 -11.63 -1.05 18.16
N VAL A 238 -12.07 -0.44 19.26
CA VAL A 238 -13.39 -0.73 19.86
C VAL A 238 -14.52 -0.30 18.93
N LEU A 239 -14.47 0.91 18.35
CA LEU A 239 -15.48 1.35 17.38
C LEU A 239 -15.52 0.45 16.16
N THR A 240 -14.36 0.11 15.60
CA THR A 240 -14.26 -0.80 14.46
C THR A 240 -14.84 -2.19 14.79
N TYR A 241 -14.60 -2.68 16.01
CA TYR A 241 -15.17 -3.93 16.51
C TYR A 241 -16.70 -3.85 16.68
N LEU A 242 -17.23 -2.77 17.27
CA LEU A 242 -18.67 -2.59 17.45
C LEU A 242 -19.40 -2.54 16.11
N VAL A 243 -18.85 -1.83 15.13
CA VAL A 243 -19.42 -1.81 13.77
C VAL A 243 -19.35 -3.20 13.13
N SER A 244 -18.25 -3.94 13.33
CA SER A 244 -18.12 -5.32 12.85
C SER A 244 -19.18 -6.23 13.46
N GLN A 245 -19.45 -6.12 14.75
CA GLN A 245 -20.45 -6.91 15.48
C GLN A 245 -21.88 -6.62 15.00
N GLU A 246 -22.22 -5.35 14.81
CA GLU A 246 -23.55 -4.99 14.33
C GLU A 246 -23.81 -5.55 12.93
N ILE A 247 -22.78 -5.57 12.09
CA ILE A 247 -22.90 -6.06 10.73
C ILE A 247 -22.88 -7.59 10.66
N GLN A 248 -22.20 -8.27 11.57
CA GLN A 248 -22.32 -9.74 11.65
C GLN A 248 -23.77 -10.19 11.88
N LYS A 249 -24.59 -9.40 12.57
CA LYS A 249 -26.02 -9.73 12.76
C LYS A 249 -26.84 -9.55 11.47
N THR A 250 -26.46 -8.62 10.61
CA THR A 250 -27.20 -8.31 9.37
C THR A 250 -26.78 -9.17 8.18
N ILE A 251 -25.56 -9.71 8.20
CA ILE A 251 -24.92 -10.43 7.08
C ILE A 251 -25.56 -11.80 6.74
N PHE A 252 -26.47 -12.36 7.54
CA PHE A 252 -26.91 -13.76 7.38
C PHE A 252 -27.83 -14.06 6.19
N ASN A 253 -28.19 -13.08 5.35
CA ASN A 253 -29.06 -13.29 4.18
C ASN A 253 -28.38 -12.91 2.85
N PHE A 254 -27.29 -13.59 2.49
CA PHE A 254 -26.59 -13.28 1.25
C PHE A 254 -27.46 -13.51 0.02
N THR A 255 -27.93 -12.42 -0.57
CA THR A 255 -28.51 -12.44 -1.92
C THR A 255 -27.41 -12.26 -2.95
N LYS A 256 -27.51 -12.94 -4.10
CA LYS A 256 -26.58 -12.76 -5.23
C LYS A 256 -26.49 -11.25 -5.57
N PRO A 257 -25.31 -10.64 -5.49
CA PRO A 257 -25.20 -9.19 -5.65
C PRO A 257 -25.53 -8.78 -7.09
N ASP A 258 -26.32 -7.72 -7.22
CA ASP A 258 -26.53 -7.04 -8.51
C ASP A 258 -25.21 -6.43 -9.02
N TYR A 259 -25.09 -6.28 -10.34
CA TYR A 259 -23.93 -5.65 -10.97
C TYR A 259 -23.73 -4.22 -10.44
N SER A 260 -24.82 -3.45 -10.28
CA SER A 260 -24.79 -2.09 -9.74
C SER A 260 -24.17 -2.03 -8.33
N LEU A 261 -24.50 -3.02 -7.50
CA LEU A 261 -23.98 -3.15 -6.15
C LEU A 261 -22.48 -3.48 -6.15
N LEU A 262 -22.06 -4.41 -7.00
CA LEU A 262 -20.66 -4.81 -7.13
C LEU A 262 -19.78 -3.64 -7.63
N VAL A 263 -20.25 -2.85 -8.60
CA VAL A 263 -19.57 -1.64 -9.06
C VAL A 263 -19.49 -0.59 -7.94
N THR A 264 -20.59 -0.37 -7.21
CA THR A 264 -20.62 0.57 -6.07
C THR A 264 -19.60 0.17 -5.00
N ARG A 265 -19.57 -1.10 -4.60
CA ARG A 265 -18.60 -1.62 -3.61
C ARG A 265 -17.16 -1.39 -4.05
N PHE A 266 -16.86 -1.59 -5.33
CA PHE A 266 -15.51 -1.35 -5.87
C PHE A 266 -15.13 0.14 -5.85
N ILE A 267 -16.05 1.04 -6.21
CA ILE A 267 -15.80 2.50 -6.15
C ILE A 267 -15.59 2.95 -4.70
N CYS A 268 -16.43 2.50 -3.77
CA CYS A 268 -16.27 2.80 -2.34
C CYS A 268 -14.94 2.26 -1.79
N ALA A 269 -14.60 1.01 -2.10
CA ALA A 269 -13.33 0.39 -1.69
C ALA A 269 -12.11 1.15 -2.23
N SER A 270 -12.14 1.52 -3.52
CA SER A 270 -11.04 2.26 -4.17
C SER A 270 -10.88 3.66 -3.57
N THR A 271 -11.99 4.36 -3.35
CA THR A 271 -11.99 5.70 -2.74
C THR A 271 -11.44 5.63 -1.32
N LEU A 272 -11.88 4.64 -0.54
CA LEU A 272 -11.35 4.42 0.80
C LEU A 272 -9.84 4.16 0.78
N HIS A 273 -9.38 3.27 -0.10
CA HIS A 273 -7.96 2.97 -0.24
C HIS A 273 -7.14 4.24 -0.51
N PHE A 274 -7.60 5.12 -1.41
CA PHE A 274 -6.90 6.39 -1.68
C PHE A 274 -6.92 7.40 -0.53
N THR A 275 -7.92 7.32 0.35
CA THR A 275 -7.91 8.14 1.58
C THR A 275 -6.91 7.59 2.60
N VAL A 276 -6.94 6.27 2.87
CA VAL A 276 -6.14 5.60 3.89
C VAL A 276 -4.67 5.44 3.48
N VAL A 277 -4.36 5.37 2.18
CA VAL A 277 -2.98 5.23 1.69
C VAL A 277 -2.08 6.37 2.15
N LYS A 278 -2.63 7.57 2.39
CA LYS A 278 -1.86 8.71 2.90
C LYS A 278 -1.35 8.43 4.32
N ASP A 279 -2.20 7.90 5.19
CA ASP A 279 -1.86 7.57 6.58
C ASP A 279 -0.93 6.37 6.67
N VAL A 280 -1.16 5.35 5.82
CA VAL A 280 -0.25 4.20 5.70
C VAL A 280 1.12 4.63 5.19
N LYS A 281 1.17 5.53 4.20
CA LYS A 281 2.45 6.07 3.70
C LYS A 281 3.18 6.84 4.80
N GLN A 282 2.49 7.73 5.52
CA GLN A 282 3.07 8.52 6.60
C GLN A 282 3.61 7.64 7.74
N SER A 283 2.84 6.65 8.19
CA SER A 283 3.30 5.70 9.22
C SER A 283 4.51 4.86 8.75
N MET A 284 4.56 4.49 7.46
CA MET A 284 5.74 3.85 6.86
C MET A 284 6.96 4.78 6.79
N GLU A 285 6.75 6.08 6.55
CA GLU A 285 7.80 7.09 6.57
C GLU A 285 8.33 7.34 7.99
N MET A 286 7.46 7.40 9.00
CA MET A 286 7.84 7.45 10.42
C MET A 286 8.66 6.21 10.84
N LEU A 287 8.24 5.02 10.42
CA LEU A 287 9.02 3.80 10.65
C LEU A 287 10.38 3.83 9.94
N THR A 288 10.43 4.35 8.71
CA THR A 288 11.68 4.49 7.95
C THR A 288 12.61 5.49 8.62
N TYR A 289 12.08 6.62 9.08
CA TYR A 289 12.85 7.63 9.81
C TYR A 289 13.44 7.05 11.09
N PHE A 290 12.60 6.37 11.89
CA PHE A 290 13.01 5.71 13.12
C PHE A 290 14.14 4.71 12.87
N ALA A 291 14.02 3.84 11.86
CA ALA A 291 15.03 2.84 11.54
C ALA A 291 16.38 3.45 11.14
N ASN A 292 16.37 4.65 10.54
CA ASN A 292 17.58 5.36 10.10
C ASN A 292 18.22 6.24 11.19
N HIS A 293 17.43 6.67 12.18
CA HIS A 293 17.82 7.70 13.14
C HIS A 293 17.56 7.30 14.60
N GLN A 294 17.66 6.01 14.94
CA GLN A 294 17.45 5.52 16.32
C GLN A 294 18.18 6.32 17.42
N PRO A 295 19.44 6.79 17.24
CA PRO A 295 20.15 7.56 18.27
C PRO A 295 19.52 8.93 18.59
N GLU A 296 18.67 9.46 17.72
CA GLU A 296 17.98 10.75 17.91
C GLU A 296 16.76 10.64 18.84
N PHE A 297 16.36 9.43 19.23
CA PHE A 297 15.23 9.20 20.11
C PHE A 297 15.66 8.87 21.54
N ASN A 298 14.86 9.29 22.52
CA ASN A 298 14.99 8.87 23.91
C ASN A 298 14.39 7.48 24.13
N GLY A 299 15.10 6.48 23.60
CA GLY A 299 14.69 5.08 23.64
C GLY A 299 14.09 4.61 22.32
N SER A 300 14.40 3.37 21.96
CA SER A 300 14.06 2.84 20.63
C SER A 300 12.65 2.24 20.55
N LEU A 301 12.07 1.82 21.67
CA LEU A 301 10.84 1.03 21.64
C LEU A 301 9.57 1.87 21.42
N ILE A 302 9.44 2.99 22.13
CA ILE A 302 8.23 3.83 22.10
C ILE A 302 7.95 4.44 20.71
N PRO A 303 8.89 5.12 20.03
CA PRO A 303 8.63 5.69 18.69
C PRO A 303 8.31 4.60 17.65
N PHE A 304 8.93 3.42 17.77
CA PHE A 304 8.59 2.26 16.95
C PHE A 304 7.15 1.79 17.17
N MET A 305 6.73 1.67 18.43
CA MET A 305 5.37 1.27 18.80
C MET A 305 4.32 2.26 18.28
N ILE A 306 4.55 3.57 18.44
CA ILE A 306 3.63 4.62 17.95
C ILE A 306 3.45 4.53 16.44
N SER A 307 4.56 4.45 15.69
CA SER A 307 4.50 4.36 14.23
C SER A 307 3.80 3.08 13.76
N THR A 308 4.02 1.97 14.48
CA THR A 308 3.35 0.68 14.21
C THR A 308 1.86 0.72 14.55
N MET A 309 1.47 1.40 15.64
CA MET A 309 0.06 1.58 16.01
C MET A 309 -0.70 2.36 14.94
N LYS A 310 -0.13 3.48 14.45
CA LYS A 310 -0.72 4.23 13.34
C LYS A 310 -0.86 3.37 12.08
N LEU A 311 0.20 2.64 11.72
CA LEU A 311 0.16 1.73 10.56
C LEU A 311 -0.93 0.67 10.70
N LEU A 312 -0.98 -0.01 11.85
CA LEU A 312 -1.95 -1.08 12.11
C LEU A 312 -3.38 -0.56 12.17
N SER A 313 -3.61 0.62 12.75
CA SER A 313 -4.96 1.19 12.84
C SER A 313 -5.51 1.54 11.46
N SER A 314 -4.71 2.20 10.60
CA SER A 314 -5.09 2.49 9.21
C SER A 314 -5.37 1.22 8.41
N LEU A 315 -4.48 0.21 8.47
CA LEU A 315 -4.69 -1.06 7.77
C LEU A 315 -5.91 -1.84 8.27
N PHE A 316 -6.13 -1.85 9.59
CA PHE A 316 -7.25 -2.58 10.19
C PHE A 316 -8.59 -1.92 9.88
N THR A 317 -8.67 -0.59 9.96
CA THR A 317 -9.87 0.15 9.57
C THR A 317 -10.22 -0.14 8.11
N GLU A 318 -9.26 -0.10 7.18
CA GLU A 318 -9.52 -0.41 5.77
C GLU A 318 -9.96 -1.86 5.55
N LEU A 319 -9.29 -2.83 6.18
CA LEU A 319 -9.66 -4.24 6.06
C LEU A 319 -11.09 -4.50 6.55
N VAL A 320 -11.46 -3.92 7.69
CA VAL A 320 -12.82 -4.02 8.20
C VAL A 320 -13.78 -3.34 7.26
N CYS A 321 -13.49 -2.16 6.72
CA CYS A 321 -14.36 -1.53 5.73
C CYS A 321 -14.61 -2.39 4.49
N LEU A 322 -13.56 -3.04 3.95
CA LEU A 322 -13.72 -3.94 2.81
C LEU A 322 -14.63 -5.12 3.15
N TRP A 323 -14.47 -5.70 4.34
CA TRP A 323 -15.38 -6.73 4.83
C TRP A 323 -16.82 -6.18 4.89
N LEU A 324 -17.02 -5.02 5.51
CA LEU A 324 -18.34 -4.44 5.71
C LEU A 324 -19.05 -4.11 4.39
N LEU A 325 -18.33 -3.60 3.40
CA LEU A 325 -18.85 -3.34 2.05
C LEU A 325 -19.33 -4.63 1.37
N CYS A 326 -18.66 -5.76 1.60
CA CYS A 326 -19.09 -7.05 1.04
C CYS A 326 -20.41 -7.57 1.63
N GLY A 327 -20.76 -7.14 2.84
CA GLY A 327 -21.98 -7.57 3.53
C GLY A 327 -23.25 -6.79 3.17
N GLN A 328 -23.14 -5.64 2.47
CA GLN A 328 -24.29 -4.75 2.23
C GLN A 328 -25.10 -5.17 1.00
N GLU A 329 -26.40 -5.39 1.13
CA GLU A 329 -27.27 -5.78 0.01
C GLU A 329 -27.72 -4.60 -0.86
N LYS A 330 -27.71 -3.38 -0.32
CA LYS A 330 -28.18 -2.18 -1.02
C LYS A 330 -27.04 -1.20 -1.28
N VAL A 331 -27.10 -0.55 -2.44
CA VAL A 331 -26.17 0.50 -2.87
C VAL A 331 -26.10 1.64 -1.85
N ILE A 332 -27.25 2.07 -1.33
CA ILE A 332 -27.30 3.17 -0.34
C ILE A 332 -26.59 2.80 0.97
N ASP A 333 -26.71 1.55 1.41
CA ASP A 333 -26.08 1.07 2.63
C ASP A 333 -24.55 0.97 2.46
N CYS A 334 -24.06 0.61 1.26
CA CYS A 334 -22.63 0.69 0.95
C CYS A 334 -22.10 2.12 1.13
N ILE A 335 -22.81 3.12 0.62
CA ILE A 335 -22.39 4.52 0.67
C ILE A 335 -22.40 5.05 2.11
N ILE A 336 -23.47 4.78 2.87
CA ILE A 336 -23.59 5.23 4.27
C ILE A 336 -22.48 4.61 5.13
N ASN A 337 -22.26 3.30 5.00
CA ASN A 337 -21.22 2.62 5.78
C ASN A 337 -19.81 3.08 5.39
N PHE A 338 -19.56 3.34 4.10
CA PHE A 338 -18.30 3.94 3.65
C PHE A 338 -18.02 5.28 4.34
N PHE A 339 -18.98 6.20 4.39
CA PHE A 339 -18.81 7.49 5.07
C PHE A 339 -18.63 7.34 6.58
N ALA A 340 -19.43 6.48 7.22
CA ALA A 340 -19.33 6.26 8.66
C ALA A 340 -17.95 5.73 9.06
N LEU A 341 -17.41 4.78 8.32
CA LEU A 341 -16.10 4.19 8.61
C LEU A 341 -14.93 5.10 8.22
N GLY A 342 -15.08 5.88 7.15
CA GLY A 342 -14.12 6.94 6.81
C GLY A 342 -13.96 7.94 7.95
N GLY A 343 -15.08 8.30 8.61
CA GLY A 343 -15.05 9.13 9.82
C GLY A 343 -14.33 8.48 11.01
N ILE A 344 -14.51 7.17 11.22
CA ILE A 344 -13.79 6.42 12.28
C ILE A 344 -12.28 6.43 12.02
N GLY A 345 -11.86 6.32 10.76
CA GLY A 345 -10.45 6.37 10.36
C GLY A 345 -9.76 7.70 10.64
N GLN A 346 -10.51 8.80 10.77
CA GLN A 346 -10.00 10.18 10.97
C GLN A 346 -10.08 10.65 12.44
N ILE A 347 -10.37 9.75 13.38
CA ILE A 347 -10.51 10.12 14.80
C ILE A 347 -9.19 10.63 15.38
N ASP A 348 -8.05 10.07 14.95
CA ASP A 348 -6.73 10.51 15.42
C ASP A 348 -6.41 11.95 15.00
N ASP A 349 -6.75 12.32 13.76
CA ASP A 349 -6.65 13.68 13.26
C ASP A 349 -7.58 14.63 14.04
N LEU A 350 -8.84 14.22 14.26
CA LEU A 350 -9.80 15.00 15.04
C LEU A 350 -9.28 15.23 16.46
N CYS A 351 -8.77 14.20 17.14
CA CYS A 351 -8.17 14.31 18.47
C CYS A 351 -6.93 15.21 18.48
N ALA A 352 -6.15 15.26 17.40
CA ALA A 352 -5.01 16.17 17.31
C ALA A 352 -5.45 17.63 17.21
N THR A 353 -6.56 17.92 16.52
CA THR A 353 -7.08 19.28 16.39
C THR A 353 -7.61 19.88 17.69
N THR A 354 -8.09 19.04 18.62
CA THR A 354 -8.64 19.50 19.91
C THR A 354 -7.58 19.84 20.95
N ILE A 355 -6.32 19.45 20.74
CA ILE A 355 -5.21 19.86 21.60
C ILE A 355 -4.97 21.36 21.39
N GLN A 356 -5.45 22.17 22.34
CA GLN A 356 -5.20 23.60 22.37
C GLN A 356 -3.81 23.86 22.97
N ASN A 357 -3.14 24.91 22.48
CA ASN A 357 -1.91 25.48 23.07
C ASN A 357 -0.73 24.51 23.24
N CYS A 358 -0.52 23.57 22.31
CA CYS A 358 0.66 22.72 22.31
C CYS A 358 1.82 23.42 21.59
N SER A 359 2.96 23.68 22.26
CA SER A 359 4.17 24.24 21.63
C SER A 359 4.62 23.42 20.41
N LEU A 360 4.49 22.09 20.46
CA LEU A 360 4.86 21.24 19.33
C LEU A 360 4.06 21.57 18.07
N LYS A 361 2.84 22.10 18.19
CA LYS A 361 2.03 22.51 17.03
C LYS A 361 2.65 23.70 16.28
N SER A 362 3.35 24.61 16.96
CA SER A 362 4.09 25.68 16.28
C SER A 362 5.29 25.12 15.52
N VAL A 363 6.00 24.14 16.10
CA VAL A 363 7.10 23.42 15.43
C VAL A 363 6.61 22.73 14.14
N PHE A 364 5.41 22.15 14.15
CA PHE A 364 4.78 21.63 12.93
C PHE A 364 4.41 22.72 11.91
N SER A 365 3.93 23.86 12.40
CA SER A 365 3.45 24.97 11.56
C SER A 365 4.59 25.68 10.83
N ASP A 366 5.78 25.71 11.43
CA ASP A 366 6.96 26.37 10.88
C ASP A 366 7.56 25.65 9.66
N LYS A 367 6.97 24.52 9.22
CA LYS A 367 7.37 23.78 8.02
C LYS A 367 8.87 23.52 7.93
N GLU A 368 9.60 23.51 9.05
CA GLU A 368 10.97 23.02 9.10
C GLU A 368 10.92 21.50 8.89
N LYS A 369 10.90 21.14 7.61
CA LYS A 369 10.84 19.77 7.14
C LYS A 369 12.06 19.02 7.67
N MET A 370 11.83 17.95 8.42
CA MET A 370 12.91 17.11 8.95
C MET A 370 13.71 16.48 7.80
N PRO A 371 15.04 16.68 7.75
CA PRO A 371 15.86 16.10 6.70
C PRO A 371 15.99 14.58 6.92
N ILE A 372 15.55 13.78 5.94
CA ILE A 372 15.78 12.33 5.99
C ILE A 372 17.18 12.06 5.44
N ILE A 373 18.13 11.70 6.31
CA ILE A 373 19.46 11.27 5.87
C ILE A 373 19.37 9.82 5.38
N ARG A 374 19.21 9.64 4.05
CA ARG A 374 18.94 8.34 3.40
C ARG A 374 20.07 7.30 3.51
N ASN A 375 21.27 7.69 3.94
CA ASN A 375 22.46 6.84 3.89
C ASN A 375 22.84 6.14 5.21
N LYS A 376 22.05 6.27 6.29
CA LYS A 376 22.43 5.72 7.60
C LYS A 376 22.05 4.24 7.85
N THR A 377 21.11 3.65 7.10
CA THR A 377 20.60 2.29 7.41
C THR A 377 21.67 1.19 7.29
N LYS A 378 22.71 1.40 6.46
CA LYS A 378 23.82 0.45 6.34
C LYS A 378 24.64 0.31 7.62
N TYR A 379 24.66 1.34 8.47
CA TYR A 379 25.47 1.32 9.68
C TYR A 379 24.84 0.44 10.77
N THR A 380 23.51 0.43 10.93
CA THR A 380 22.85 -0.26 12.05
C THR A 380 22.77 -1.78 11.89
N LEU A 381 22.59 -2.29 10.65
CA LEU A 381 22.51 -3.73 10.39
C LEU A 381 23.88 -4.42 10.53
N ASN A 382 24.94 -3.72 10.13
CA ASN A 382 26.30 -4.23 10.16
C ASN A 382 27.04 -3.92 11.46
N ASP A 383 26.46 -3.11 12.35
CA ASP A 383 27.02 -2.88 13.68
C ASP A 383 26.94 -4.19 14.50
N PRO A 384 28.09 -4.82 14.82
CA PRO A 384 28.11 -6.02 15.64
C PRO A 384 27.57 -5.77 17.05
N ASN A 385 27.61 -4.52 17.52
CA ASN A 385 27.17 -4.13 18.87
C ASN A 385 25.69 -3.74 18.94
N ALA A 386 24.97 -3.66 17.80
CA ALA A 386 23.55 -3.35 17.80
C ALA A 386 22.76 -4.41 18.59
N HIS A 387 21.97 -3.96 19.57
CA HIS A 387 21.10 -4.82 20.36
C HIS A 387 20.21 -5.69 19.47
N ARG A 388 20.01 -6.95 19.85
CA ARG A 388 19.20 -7.93 19.09
C ARG A 388 17.79 -7.40 18.75
N GLY A 389 17.18 -6.66 19.68
CA GLY A 389 15.88 -6.03 19.46
C GLY A 389 15.87 -5.02 18.31
N ALA A 390 16.95 -4.24 18.12
CA ALA A 390 17.06 -3.30 17.02
C ALA A 390 17.11 -4.03 15.66
N LYS A 391 17.83 -5.15 15.58
CA LYS A 391 17.88 -5.99 14.37
C LYS A 391 16.50 -6.56 14.02
N LEU A 392 15.75 -7.04 15.03
CA LEU A 392 14.38 -7.51 14.85
C LEU A 392 13.45 -6.41 14.33
N ILE A 393 13.54 -5.20 14.90
CA ILE A 393 12.73 -4.07 14.46
C ILE A 393 13.04 -3.67 13.00
N ILE A 394 14.31 -3.61 12.62
CA ILE A 394 14.71 -3.30 11.24
C ILE A 394 14.19 -4.39 10.27
N PHE A 395 14.28 -5.65 10.66
CA PHE A 395 13.77 -6.77 9.89
C PHE A 395 12.24 -6.68 9.72
N LEU A 396 11.50 -6.41 10.79
CA LEU A 396 10.05 -6.24 10.75
C LEU A 396 9.64 -5.05 9.87
N HIS A 397 10.34 -3.92 9.98
CA HIS A 397 10.15 -2.77 9.09
C HIS A 397 10.36 -3.14 7.62
N TRP A 398 11.40 -3.92 7.31
CA TRP A 398 11.65 -4.38 5.94
C TRP A 398 10.51 -5.24 5.39
N ILE A 399 10.00 -6.19 6.20
CA ILE A 399 8.82 -6.99 5.83
C ILE A 399 7.62 -6.09 5.54
N LEU A 400 7.30 -5.14 6.44
CA LEU A 400 6.19 -4.22 6.26
C LEU A 400 6.35 -3.38 4.99
N LYS A 401 7.58 -2.96 4.68
CA LYS A 401 7.89 -2.19 3.46
C LYS A 401 7.71 -3.00 2.19
N VAL A 402 8.11 -4.28 2.20
CA VAL A 402 7.85 -5.18 1.08
C VAL A 402 6.35 -5.38 0.91
N LEU A 403 5.63 -5.72 1.99
CA LEU A 403 4.18 -5.93 1.97
C LEU A 403 3.41 -4.70 1.47
N TYR A 404 3.80 -3.50 1.93
CA TYR A 404 3.23 -2.24 1.50
C TYR A 404 3.37 -2.04 -0.01
N LYS A 405 4.59 -2.22 -0.53
CA LYS A 405 4.89 -1.98 -1.96
C LYS A 405 4.36 -3.06 -2.89
N SER A 406 4.29 -4.31 -2.45
CA SER A 406 3.90 -5.44 -3.31
C SER A 406 2.40 -5.70 -3.27
N VAL A 407 1.82 -5.77 -2.06
CA VAL A 407 0.42 -6.21 -1.88
C VAL A 407 -0.49 -5.01 -1.67
N TYR A 408 -0.21 -4.21 -0.63
CA TYR A 408 -1.16 -3.19 -0.18
C TYR A 408 -1.44 -2.13 -1.25
N PHE A 409 -0.39 -1.52 -1.81
CA PHE A 409 -0.55 -0.39 -2.74
C PHE A 409 -1.31 -0.75 -4.04
N TYR A 410 -1.19 -2.00 -4.52
CA TYR A 410 -1.76 -2.40 -5.81
C TYR A 410 -3.02 -3.26 -5.68
N PHE A 411 -3.07 -4.17 -4.70
CA PHE A 411 -4.09 -5.21 -4.65
C PHE A 411 -5.21 -4.93 -3.64
N MET A 412 -5.05 -3.94 -2.75
CA MET A 412 -6.00 -3.73 -1.66
C MET A 412 -7.44 -3.45 -2.13
N PRO A 413 -7.69 -2.56 -3.13
CA PRO A 413 -9.05 -2.36 -3.66
C PRO A 413 -9.67 -3.62 -4.27
N PHE A 414 -8.85 -4.50 -4.86
CA PHE A 414 -9.31 -5.71 -5.52
C PHE A 414 -9.69 -6.83 -4.55
N PHE A 415 -9.29 -6.75 -3.28
CA PHE A 415 -9.73 -7.73 -2.27
C PHE A 415 -11.25 -7.73 -2.08
N ILE A 416 -11.96 -6.66 -2.46
CA ILE A 416 -13.42 -6.66 -2.49
C ILE A 416 -13.99 -7.79 -3.34
N TYR A 417 -13.37 -8.12 -4.48
CA TYR A 417 -13.80 -9.21 -5.34
C TYR A 417 -13.48 -10.57 -4.73
N ALA A 418 -12.30 -10.71 -4.13
CA ALA A 418 -11.91 -11.93 -3.43
C ALA A 418 -12.87 -12.24 -2.27
N PHE A 419 -13.23 -11.21 -1.49
CA PHE A 419 -14.20 -11.35 -0.40
C PHE A 419 -15.62 -11.64 -0.92
N ALA A 420 -16.10 -10.88 -1.91
CA ALA A 420 -17.42 -11.13 -2.51
C ALA A 420 -17.53 -12.56 -3.06
N TYR A 421 -16.50 -13.04 -3.75
CA TYR A 421 -16.46 -14.41 -4.27
C TYR A 421 -16.43 -15.46 -3.16
N TYR A 422 -15.62 -15.22 -2.11
CA TYR A 422 -15.57 -16.09 -0.95
C TYR A 422 -16.94 -16.25 -0.26
N TYR A 423 -17.72 -15.17 -0.17
CA TYR A 423 -19.06 -15.22 0.41
C TYR A 423 -20.05 -16.01 -0.45
N ILE A 424 -20.03 -15.80 -1.77
CA ILE A 424 -20.89 -16.57 -2.70
C ILE A 424 -20.60 -18.08 -2.59
N LEU A 425 -19.34 -18.47 -2.48
CA LEU A 425 -18.96 -19.88 -2.34
C LEU A 425 -19.32 -20.49 -0.98
N LYS A 426 -19.50 -19.69 0.07
CA LYS A 426 -19.83 -20.20 1.40
C LYS A 426 -21.31 -20.59 1.52
N ASP A 427 -22.16 -19.97 0.70
CA ASP A 427 -23.61 -20.17 0.71
C ASP A 427 -24.06 -21.36 -0.18
N GLN A 428 -23.18 -21.80 -1.09
CA GLN A 428 -23.32 -23.04 -1.87
C GLN A 428 -22.81 -24.25 -1.09
#